data_AF-A0A835BKA0-F1
#
_entry.id   AF-A0A835BKA0-F1
#
_cell.length_a   1.000
_cell.length_b   1.000
_cell.length_c   1.000
_cell.angle_alpha   90.00
_cell.angle_beta   90.00
_cell.angle_gamma   90.00
#
_symmetry.space_group_name_H-M   'P 1'
#
loop_
_entity.id
_entity.type
_entity.pdbx_description
1 polymer ?
#
loop_
_entity_poly.entity_id
_entity_poly.type
_entity_poly.pdbx_seq_one_letter_code
_entity_poly.pdbx_strand_id
1 'polypeptide(L)'
;MVKYNYLYRELLLRYEARKITGNFFLLKEKGMFNWEAYKEHRESIKNSYDILRNALARYKDRRIKAGYFYMCMHRRLHAVYVMSPLYTMPRKEALKKIRRILRMRQAYNHTSKKITLDTHVSNFVTCISRVRGCISMQVFLLYFIVIVVACIIIFS
;
A
#
# COMPACT_ATOMS: atom_id res chain seq x y z
N MET A 1 -4.46 6.92 -19.09
CA MET A 1 -4.20 6.85 -17.63
C MET A 1 -4.49 5.44 -17.13
N VAL A 2 -3.46 4.61 -16.90
CA VAL A 2 -3.65 3.20 -16.47
C VAL A 2 -4.32 3.21 -15.09
N LYS A 3 -5.56 2.69 -14.98
CA LYS A 3 -6.23 2.50 -13.68
C LYS A 3 -5.41 1.49 -12.87
N TYR A 4 -4.55 1.98 -11.99
CA TYR A 4 -3.81 1.13 -11.07
C TYR A 4 -4.79 0.33 -10.21
N ASN A 5 -4.87 -0.97 -10.48
CA ASN A 5 -5.68 -1.92 -9.73
C ASN A 5 -5.27 -1.90 -8.24
N TYR A 6 -6.20 -2.18 -7.32
CA TYR A 6 -5.92 -2.25 -5.89
C TYR A 6 -4.72 -3.16 -5.55
N LEU A 7 -4.55 -4.22 -6.34
CA LEU A 7 -3.39 -5.10 -6.30
C LEU A 7 -2.07 -4.33 -6.51
N TYR A 8 -1.98 -3.50 -7.56
CA TYR A 8 -0.78 -2.72 -7.85
C TYR A 8 -0.50 -1.67 -6.76
N ARG A 9 -1.55 -1.00 -6.26
CA ARG A 9 -1.41 -0.02 -5.18
C ARG A 9 -0.92 -0.66 -3.87
N GLU A 10 -1.45 -1.85 -3.52
CA GLU A 10 -0.95 -2.61 -2.37
C GLU A 10 0.52 -3.02 -2.56
N LEU A 11 0.88 -3.47 -3.78
CA LEU A 11 2.24 -3.90 -4.11
C LEU A 11 3.25 -2.76 -3.94
N LEU A 12 2.98 -1.63 -4.57
CA LEU A 12 3.84 -0.44 -4.50
C LEU A 12 4.00 0.05 -3.06
N LEU A 13 2.88 0.10 -2.31
CA LEU A 13 2.90 0.55 -0.93
C LEU A 13 3.70 -0.40 -0.01
N ARG A 14 3.60 -1.72 -0.22
CA ARG A 14 4.41 -2.71 0.52
C ARG A 14 5.89 -2.59 0.20
N TYR A 15 6.24 -2.32 -1.07
CA TYR A 15 7.62 -2.13 -1.50
C TYR A 15 8.24 -0.91 -0.79
N GLU A 16 7.57 0.24 -0.83
CA GLU A 16 8.05 1.45 -0.16
C GLU A 16 8.10 1.29 1.36
N ALA A 17 7.07 0.68 1.97
CA ALA A 17 7.07 0.39 3.40
C ALA A 17 8.31 -0.39 3.83
N ARG A 18 8.71 -1.38 3.03
CA ARG A 18 9.89 -2.20 3.33
C ARG A 18 11.19 -1.39 3.23
N LYS A 19 11.31 -0.47 2.27
CA LYS A 19 12.47 0.42 2.17
C LYS A 19 12.57 1.35 3.38
N ILE A 20 11.45 1.98 3.75
CA ILE A 20 11.38 2.87 4.91
C ILE A 20 11.76 2.11 6.19
N THR A 21 11.20 0.91 6.39
CA THR A 21 11.55 0.06 7.54
C THR A 21 13.03 -0.34 7.54
N GLY A 22 13.61 -0.68 6.37
CA GLY A 22 15.04 -0.97 6.27
C GLY A 22 15.91 0.23 6.67
N ASN A 23 15.60 1.42 6.15
CA ASN A 23 16.29 2.65 6.53
C ASN A 23 16.16 2.96 8.02
N PHE A 24 14.96 2.78 8.59
CA PHE A 24 14.75 2.99 10.02
C PHE A 24 15.63 2.08 10.89
N PHE A 25 15.77 0.79 10.52
CA PHE A 25 16.68 -0.11 11.25
C PHE A 25 18.14 0.31 11.12
N LEU A 26 18.58 0.71 9.93
CA LEU A 26 19.94 1.21 9.72
C LEU A 26 20.23 2.49 10.52
N LEU A 27 19.28 3.43 10.57
CA LEU A 27 19.41 4.64 11.38
C LEU A 27 19.39 4.33 12.89
N LYS A 28 18.56 3.37 13.30
CA LYS A 28 18.54 2.88 14.68
C LYS A 28 19.91 2.32 15.09
N GLU A 29 20.55 1.52 14.24
CA GLU A 29 21.91 1.00 14.47
C GLU A 29 22.95 2.13 14.60
N LYS A 30 22.75 3.25 13.89
CA LYS A 30 23.57 4.47 14.00
C LYS A 30 23.22 5.37 15.19
N GLY A 31 22.39 4.91 16.13
CA GLY A 31 22.05 5.66 17.34
C GLY A 31 21.00 6.76 17.14
N MET A 32 20.16 6.68 16.11
CA MET A 32 19.11 7.67 15.81
C MET A 32 18.24 8.05 17.02
N PHE A 33 18.01 7.15 17.96
CA PHE A 33 17.22 7.45 19.17
C PHE A 33 17.81 8.54 20.06
N ASN A 34 19.12 8.80 19.94
CA ASN A 34 19.78 9.86 20.69
C ASN A 34 19.70 11.22 19.98
N TRP A 35 19.39 11.25 18.67
CA TRP A 35 19.36 12.47 17.87
C TRP A 35 18.22 13.38 18.32
N GLU A 36 18.50 14.68 18.47
CA GLU A 36 17.49 15.67 18.86
C GLU A 36 16.35 15.75 17.84
N ALA A 37 16.67 15.78 16.55
CA ALA A 37 15.69 15.75 15.47
C ALA A 37 14.75 14.53 15.54
N TYR A 38 15.25 13.36 15.96
CA TYR A 38 14.40 12.19 16.15
C TYR A 38 13.47 12.36 17.36
N LYS A 39 13.99 12.89 18.47
CA LYS A 39 13.17 13.15 19.68
C LYS A 39 12.06 14.15 19.39
N GLU A 40 12.37 15.22 18.66
CA GLU A 40 11.41 16.25 18.25
C GLU A 40 10.31 15.67 17.35
N HIS A 41 10.67 14.80 16.39
CA HIS A 41 9.72 14.30 15.40
C HIS A 41 9.20 12.89 15.66
N ARG A 42 9.49 12.28 16.81
CA ARG A 42 9.13 10.88 17.14
C ARG A 42 7.66 10.60 16.94
N GLU A 43 6.78 11.46 17.44
CA GLU A 43 5.33 11.28 17.29
C GLU A 43 4.88 11.41 15.84
N SER A 44 5.45 12.36 15.08
CA SER A 44 5.18 12.48 13.64
C SER A 44 5.60 11.23 12.86
N ILE A 45 6.78 10.67 13.18
CA ILE A 45 7.28 9.43 12.59
C ILE A 45 6.34 8.26 12.96
N LYS A 46 5.89 8.16 14.20
CA LYS A 46 4.93 7.13 14.62
C LYS A 46 3.60 7.25 13.86
N ASN A 47 3.04 8.46 13.79
CA ASN A 47 1.77 8.73 13.11
C ASN A 47 1.87 8.38 11.61
N SER A 48 3.02 8.69 11.02
CA SER A 48 3.41 8.32 9.66
C SER A 48 3.36 6.80 9.42
N TYR A 49 3.91 5.99 10.34
CA TYR A 49 3.83 4.53 10.27
C TYR A 49 2.40 4.00 10.44
N ASP A 50 1.59 4.64 11.30
CA ASP A 50 0.21 4.24 11.51
C ASP A 50 -0.67 4.52 10.28
N ILE A 51 -0.48 5.68 9.63
CA ILE A 51 -1.13 6.00 8.35
C ILE A 51 -0.78 4.95 7.28
N LEU A 52 0.49 4.59 7.18
CA LEU A 52 0.97 3.58 6.24
C LEU A 52 0.34 2.21 6.51
N ARG A 53 0.29 1.78 7.77
CA ARG A 53 -0.33 0.52 8.20
C ARG A 53 -1.83 0.50 7.86
N ASN A 54 -2.53 1.59 8.13
CA ASN A 54 -3.95 1.74 7.82
C ASN A 54 -4.21 1.71 6.32
N ALA A 55 -3.37 2.37 5.51
CA ALA A 55 -3.47 2.32 4.06
C ALA A 55 -3.26 0.89 3.52
N LEU A 56 -2.26 0.18 4.01
CA LEU A 56 -2.01 -1.22 3.65
C LEU A 56 -3.19 -2.13 4.03
N ALA A 57 -3.76 -1.96 5.22
CA ALA A 57 -4.92 -2.73 5.67
C ALA A 57 -6.13 -2.51 4.75
N ARG A 58 -6.41 -1.25 4.37
CA ARG A 58 -7.49 -0.91 3.44
C ARG A 58 -7.29 -1.54 2.06
N TYR A 59 -6.07 -1.49 1.52
CA TYR A 59 -5.80 -2.09 0.20
C TYR A 59 -5.90 -3.62 0.24
N LYS A 60 -5.41 -4.24 1.31
CA LYS A 60 -5.57 -5.69 1.55
C LYS A 60 -7.04 -6.10 1.61
N ASP A 61 -7.87 -5.38 2.37
CA ASP A 61 -9.30 -5.65 2.47
C ASP A 61 -9.99 -5.55 1.10
N ARG A 62 -9.74 -4.46 0.36
CA ARG A 62 -10.29 -4.26 -0.99
C ARG A 62 -9.86 -5.37 -1.96
N ARG A 63 -8.59 -5.79 -1.90
CA ARG A 63 -8.06 -6.88 -2.72
C ARG A 63 -8.78 -8.20 -2.44
N ILE A 64 -8.99 -8.53 -1.16
CA ILE A 64 -9.69 -9.75 -0.73
C ILE A 64 -11.15 -9.71 -1.18
N LYS A 65 -11.84 -8.58 -0.95
CA LYS A 65 -13.24 -8.39 -1.39
C LYS A 65 -13.39 -8.51 -2.90
N ALA A 66 -12.45 -7.98 -3.67
CA ALA A 66 -12.44 -8.10 -5.11
C ALA A 66 -12.01 -9.49 -5.63
N GLY A 67 -11.66 -10.43 -4.75
CA GLY A 67 -11.25 -11.78 -5.14
C GLY A 67 -9.91 -11.82 -5.90
N TYR A 68 -9.03 -10.84 -5.70
CA TYR A 68 -7.69 -10.92 -6.29
C TYR A 68 -6.83 -11.96 -5.56
N PHE A 69 -5.82 -12.48 -6.27
CA PHE A 69 -4.94 -13.51 -5.74
C PHE A 69 -4.18 -13.06 -4.48
N TYR A 70 -3.73 -14.05 -3.69
CA TYR A 70 -2.92 -13.79 -2.51
C TYR A 70 -1.56 -13.20 -2.90
N MET A 71 -0.98 -12.43 -1.98
CA MET A 71 0.32 -11.81 -2.17
C MET A 71 1.20 -12.38 -1.08
N CYS A 72 2.36 -12.91 -1.45
CA CYS A 72 3.38 -13.35 -0.54
C CYS A 72 4.59 -12.41 -0.69
N MET A 73 5.10 -11.91 0.43
CA MET A 73 6.33 -11.12 0.41
C MET A 73 7.53 -12.07 0.34
N HIS A 74 8.48 -11.79 -0.54
CA HIS A 74 9.74 -12.52 -0.51
C HIS A 74 10.47 -12.23 0.81
N ARG A 75 11.08 -13.24 1.43
CA ARG A 75 11.69 -13.07 2.76
C ARG A 75 12.90 -12.13 2.74
N ARG A 76 13.73 -12.19 1.71
CA ARG A 76 15.02 -11.46 1.64
C ARG A 76 14.97 -10.25 0.69
N LEU A 77 14.67 -10.50 -0.58
CA LEU A 77 14.47 -9.49 -1.62
C LEU A 77 13.25 -8.57 -1.39
N HIS A 78 13.31 -7.36 -1.93
CA HIS A 78 12.19 -6.43 -2.06
C HIS A 78 11.22 -6.86 -3.19
N ALA A 79 10.75 -8.11 -3.14
CA ALA A 79 9.85 -8.68 -4.13
C ALA A 79 8.54 -9.13 -3.48
N VAL A 80 7.44 -9.03 -4.23
CA VAL A 80 6.11 -9.51 -3.85
C VAL A 80 5.63 -10.46 -4.93
N TYR A 81 5.30 -11.70 -4.56
CA TYR A 81 4.75 -12.69 -5.47
C TYR A 81 3.25 -12.74 -5.36
N VAL A 82 2.60 -12.91 -6.50
CA VAL A 82 1.19 -13.25 -6.57
C VAL A 82 1.07 -14.77 -6.55
N MET A 83 0.42 -15.30 -5.51
CA MET A 83 0.26 -16.74 -5.32
C MET A 83 -1.04 -17.22 -5.96
N SER A 84 -0.90 -18.06 -6.99
CA SER A 84 -2.02 -18.79 -7.59
C SER A 84 -2.35 -20.03 -6.75
N PRO A 85 -3.65 -20.35 -6.54
CA PRO A 85 -4.05 -21.62 -5.94
C PRO A 85 -3.41 -22.84 -6.60
N LEU A 86 -3.07 -22.77 -7.89
CA LEU A 86 -2.41 -23.86 -8.63
C LEU A 86 -1.09 -24.32 -8.01
N TYR A 87 -0.36 -23.41 -7.35
CA TYR A 87 0.94 -23.70 -6.75
C TYR A 87 0.87 -24.02 -5.26
N THR A 88 -0.31 -23.96 -4.65
CA THR A 88 -0.47 -24.07 -3.18
C THR A 88 -1.36 -25.22 -2.73
N MET A 89 -2.07 -25.89 -3.64
CA MET A 89 -3.00 -26.99 -3.32
C MET A 89 -3.18 -27.95 -4.50
N PRO A 90 -3.71 -29.17 -4.28
CA PRO A 90 -3.97 -30.13 -5.35
C PRO A 90 -4.84 -29.55 -6.48
N ARG A 91 -4.56 -29.98 -7.72
CA ARG A 91 -5.15 -29.40 -8.95
C ARG A 91 -6.69 -29.30 -8.90
N LYS A 92 -7.38 -30.34 -8.43
CA LYS A 92 -8.85 -30.38 -8.37
C LYS A 92 -9.41 -29.27 -7.44
N GLU A 93 -8.79 -29.07 -6.29
CA GLU A 93 -9.16 -28.03 -5.33
C GLU A 93 -8.78 -26.64 -5.82
N ALA A 94 -7.59 -26.50 -6.41
CA ALA A 94 -7.11 -25.26 -6.97
C ALA A 94 -8.08 -24.72 -8.03
N LEU A 95 -8.54 -25.58 -8.95
CA LEU A 95 -9.52 -25.22 -9.97
C LEU A 95 -10.86 -24.80 -9.37
N LYS A 96 -11.35 -25.51 -8.34
CA LYS A 96 -12.58 -25.14 -7.61
C LYS A 96 -12.44 -23.75 -6.97
N LYS A 97 -11.30 -23.47 -6.33
CA LYS A 97 -11.00 -22.17 -5.72
C LYS A 97 -10.87 -21.06 -6.76
N ILE A 98 -10.24 -21.32 -7.89
CA ILE A 98 -10.11 -20.35 -9.00
C ILE A 98 -11.48 -19.99 -9.57
N ARG A 99 -12.36 -20.97 -9.80
CA ARG A 99 -13.73 -20.69 -10.26
C ARG A 99 -14.49 -19.80 -9.26
N ARG A 100 -14.37 -20.08 -7.95
CA ARG A 100 -14.98 -19.22 -6.90
C ARG A 100 -14.42 -17.80 -6.96
N ILE A 101 -13.11 -17.65 -7.08
CA ILE A 101 -12.42 -16.36 -7.22
C ILE A 101 -12.93 -15.59 -8.45
N LEU A 102 -13.08 -16.25 -9.60
CA LEU A 102 -13.57 -15.61 -10.82
C LEU A 102 -15.01 -15.12 -10.67
N ARG A 103 -15.89 -15.91 -10.04
CA ARG A 103 -17.26 -15.49 -9.72
C ARG A 103 -17.28 -14.27 -8.79
N MET A 104 -16.44 -14.25 -7.75
CA MET A 104 -16.30 -13.09 -6.86
C MET A 104 -15.85 -11.84 -7.61
N ARG A 105 -14.88 -11.96 -8.52
CA ARG A 105 -14.42 -10.84 -9.37
C ARG A 105 -15.53 -10.31 -10.28
N GLN A 106 -16.30 -11.20 -10.90
CA GLN A 106 -17.43 -10.82 -11.76
C GLN A 106 -18.49 -10.05 -10.97
N ALA A 107 -18.90 -10.57 -9.81
CA ALA A 107 -19.85 -9.92 -8.93
C ALA A 107 -19.34 -8.54 -8.46
N TYR A 108 -18.08 -8.46 -8.02
CA TYR A 108 -17.47 -7.21 -7.59
C TYR A 108 -17.41 -6.16 -8.72
N ASN A 109 -17.06 -6.58 -9.94
CA ASN A 109 -17.03 -5.67 -11.10
C ASN A 109 -18.43 -5.16 -11.45
N HIS A 110 -19.46 -6.01 -11.36
CA HIS A 110 -20.84 -5.61 -11.60
C HIS A 110 -21.32 -4.60 -10.55
N THR A 111 -21.09 -4.89 -9.27
CA THR A 111 -21.42 -3.97 -8.16
C THR A 111 -20.65 -2.66 -8.27
N SER A 112 -19.36 -2.71 -8.60
CA SER A 112 -18.56 -1.50 -8.82
C SER A 112 -19.10 -0.67 -9.97
N LYS A 113 -19.47 -1.28 -11.11
CA LYS A 113 -20.07 -0.55 -12.24
C LYS A 113 -21.40 0.08 -11.86
N LYS A 114 -22.28 -0.66 -11.19
CA LYS A 114 -23.57 -0.16 -10.68
C LYS A 114 -23.37 1.04 -9.75
N ILE A 115 -22.50 0.91 -8.74
CA ILE A 115 -22.13 2.02 -7.84
C ILE A 115 -21.58 3.20 -8.64
N THR A 116 -20.71 2.98 -9.63
CA THR A 116 -20.13 4.09 -10.41
C THR A 116 -21.19 4.83 -11.21
N LEU A 117 -22.18 4.10 -11.77
CA LEU A 117 -23.31 4.66 -12.50
C LEU A 117 -24.19 5.49 -11.56
N ASP A 118 -24.58 4.94 -10.41
CA ASP A 118 -25.40 5.61 -9.40
C ASP A 118 -24.68 6.83 -8.80
N THR A 119 -23.36 6.74 -8.65
CA THR A 119 -22.51 7.82 -8.14
C THR A 119 -22.32 8.94 -9.16
N HIS A 120 -22.29 8.65 -10.48
CA HIS A 120 -22.16 9.69 -11.51
C HIS A 120 -23.41 10.57 -11.60
N VAL A 121 -24.58 10.02 -11.27
CA VAL A 121 -25.85 10.76 -11.18
C VAL A 121 -25.90 11.62 -9.91
N SER A 122 -25.22 11.21 -8.83
CA SER A 122 -25.22 11.90 -7.53
C SER A 122 -24.05 12.88 -7.31
N ASN A 123 -22.90 12.70 -7.97
CA ASN A 123 -21.64 13.38 -7.58
C ASN A 123 -21.18 14.53 -8.48
N PHE A 124 -22.04 15.12 -9.32
CA PHE A 124 -21.71 16.41 -9.96
C PHE A 124 -21.41 17.51 -8.91
N VAL A 125 -21.83 17.31 -7.65
CA VAL A 125 -21.68 18.28 -6.55
C VAL A 125 -20.44 18.03 -5.65
N THR A 126 -19.75 16.88 -5.71
CA THR A 126 -18.70 16.52 -4.70
C THR A 126 -17.28 16.35 -5.24
N CYS A 127 -17.02 16.68 -6.51
CA CYS A 127 -15.76 16.40 -7.22
C CYS A 127 -14.51 17.12 -6.68
N ILE A 128 -14.64 18.09 -5.76
CA ILE A 128 -13.50 18.86 -5.22
C ILE A 128 -12.71 18.09 -4.13
N SER A 129 -13.29 17.06 -3.51
CA SER A 129 -12.73 16.47 -2.28
C SER A 129 -11.71 15.32 -2.46
N ARG A 130 -11.55 14.73 -3.67
CA ARG A 130 -10.71 13.53 -3.88
C ARG A 130 -9.29 13.78 -4.41
N VAL A 131 -8.95 15.02 -4.76
CA VAL A 131 -7.59 15.38 -5.24
C VAL A 131 -6.54 15.30 -4.12
N ARG A 132 -6.96 15.26 -2.85
CA ARG A 132 -6.08 15.31 -1.66
C ARG A 132 -5.22 14.06 -1.42
N GLY A 133 -5.52 12.92 -2.07
CA GLY A 133 -4.83 11.65 -1.83
C GLY A 133 -3.51 11.44 -2.57
N CYS A 134 -3.30 12.09 -3.73
CA CYS A 134 -2.03 11.99 -4.47
C CYS A 134 -0.98 12.99 -3.96
N ILE A 135 -1.42 14.18 -3.54
CA ILE A 135 -0.56 15.23 -2.99
C ILE A 135 0.11 14.75 -1.70
N SER A 136 -0.60 14.00 -0.86
CA SER A 136 -0.07 13.48 0.42
C SER A 136 1.14 12.55 0.25
N MET A 137 1.20 11.69 -0.79
CA MET A 137 2.34 10.79 -0.99
C MET A 137 3.55 11.49 -1.59
N GLN A 138 3.35 12.49 -2.46
CA GLN A 138 4.44 13.30 -3.00
C GLN A 138 5.07 14.20 -1.93
N VAL A 139 4.25 14.82 -1.08
CA VAL A 139 4.74 15.62 0.05
C VAL A 139 5.51 14.76 1.05
N PHE A 140 5.07 13.52 1.29
CA PHE A 140 5.76 12.60 2.19
C PHE A 140 7.13 12.14 1.66
N LEU A 141 7.21 11.85 0.36
CA LEU A 141 8.47 11.52 -0.30
C LEU A 141 9.45 12.70 -0.28
N LEU A 142 8.96 13.92 -0.53
CA LEU A 142 9.78 15.13 -0.43
C LEU A 142 10.28 15.35 1.00
N TYR A 143 9.42 15.20 2.00
CA TYR A 143 9.83 15.32 3.41
C TYR A 143 10.85 14.26 3.81
N PHE A 144 10.67 13.02 3.35
CA PHE A 144 11.62 11.95 3.63
C PHE A 144 12.99 12.20 2.97
N ILE A 145 13.00 12.73 1.74
CA ILE A 145 14.24 13.12 1.06
C ILE A 145 14.93 14.27 1.79
N VAL A 146 14.19 15.30 2.22
CA VAL A 146 14.74 16.43 2.98
C VAL A 146 15.32 15.96 4.31
N ILE A 147 14.65 15.05 5.03
CA ILE A 147 15.18 14.47 6.27
C ILE A 147 16.46 13.67 6.00
N VAL A 148 16.49 12.86 4.94
CA VAL A 148 17.69 12.08 4.58
C VAL A 148 18.85 13.00 4.20
N VAL A 149 18.62 14.07 3.43
CA VAL A 149 19.65 15.04 3.03
C VAL A 149 20.13 15.85 4.23
N ALA A 150 19.23 16.31 5.11
CA ALA A 150 19.60 17.00 6.34
C ALA A 150 20.43 16.10 7.27
N CYS A 151 20.07 14.81 7.39
CA CYS A 151 20.87 13.84 8.12
C CYS A 151 22.23 13.58 7.46
N ILE A 152 22.37 13.67 6.14
CA ILE A 152 23.68 13.54 5.48
C ILE A 152 24.55 14.78 5.76
N ILE A 153 23.97 15.98 5.74
CA ILE A 153 24.73 17.23 5.95
C ILE A 153 25.19 17.38 7.41
N ILE A 154 24.37 16.99 8.38
CA ILE A 154 24.70 17.13 9.81
C ILE A 154 25.74 16.08 10.26
N PHE A 155 25.77 14.92 9.63
CA PHE A 155 26.63 13.80 10.00
C PHE A 155 27.78 13.54 9.01
N SER A 156 28.05 14.48 8.10
CA SER A 156 29.24 14.50 7.22
C SER A 156 30.22 15.57 7.67
#